data_AF-A0A811PJ90-F1
#
_entry.id   AF-A0A811PJ90-F1
#
_cell.length_a   1.000
_cell.length_b   1.000
_cell.length_c   1.000
_cell.angle_alpha   90.00
_cell.angle_beta   90.00
_cell.angle_gamma   90.00
#
_symmetry.space_group_name_H-M   'P 1'
#
loop_
_entity.id
_entity.type
_entity.pdbx_description
1 polymer ?
#
loop_
_entity_poly.entity_id
_entity_poly.type
_entity_poly.pdbx_seq_one_letter_code
_entity_poly.pdbx_strand_id
1 'polypeptide(L)'
;MAMATSSAPLLPKPALRAASSSSLHAPNPRSRRQRATPEQHDQHVDSKWRRQPRGPPRRDEGAKRRLRSLIQREEIDDALALVDSMASGGSGKCLPVVPCNILIKRLCSVGRVADAERVFAALGSSATVVTYNTMVNGYCRAGRIEDAHRLISGMPFPPDTFTFTFNPLIRALCVRGRVPDALAVFDDMLHRGCSPSVVTYSILLDATCKASGYRQAMVLLLLDEMRAKGCEPASRT
;
A
#
# COMPACT_ATOMS: atom_id res chain seq x y z
N MET A 1 -52.86 -16.27 25.29
CA MET A 1 -53.36 -14.93 25.69
C MET A 1 -52.13 -14.04 25.81
N ALA A 2 -51.91 -13.03 24.97
CA ALA A 2 -52.67 -11.77 24.79
C ALA A 2 -52.36 -10.74 25.90
N MET A 3 -52.18 -9.43 25.65
CA MET A 3 -51.93 -8.62 24.43
C MET A 3 -51.64 -7.15 24.90
N ALA A 4 -51.40 -6.22 23.97
CA ALA A 4 -51.23 -4.75 24.17
C ALA A 4 -49.91 -4.30 24.85
N THR A 5 -49.14 -3.29 24.42
CA THR A 5 -49.22 -2.17 23.43
C THR A 5 -50.07 -0.93 23.78
N SER A 6 -49.40 0.18 24.12
CA SER A 6 -49.86 1.59 24.05
C SER A 6 -48.74 2.51 24.59
N SER A 7 -48.55 3.78 24.21
CA SER A 7 -48.77 4.50 22.95
C SER A 7 -47.98 5.83 23.01
N ALA A 8 -47.67 6.46 21.88
CA ALA A 8 -47.11 7.82 21.82
C ALA A 8 -48.23 8.87 21.62
N PRO A 9 -48.12 10.09 22.19
CA PRO A 9 -48.98 11.22 21.86
C PRO A 9 -48.35 12.18 20.82
N LEU A 10 -49.18 13.04 20.23
CA LEU A 10 -48.86 13.87 19.06
C LEU A 10 -48.60 15.36 19.39
N LEU A 11 -48.04 16.08 18.41
CA LEU A 11 -47.87 17.54 18.40
C LEU A 11 -49.21 18.30 18.43
N PRO A 12 -49.17 19.57 18.87
CA PRO A 12 -49.87 20.61 18.11
C PRO A 12 -49.00 21.85 17.74
N LYS A 13 -49.32 22.40 16.57
CA LYS A 13 -49.17 23.81 16.15
C LYS A 13 -50.61 24.32 15.86
N PRO A 14 -50.91 25.59 15.45
CA PRO A 14 -50.08 26.79 15.26
C PRO A 14 -50.71 28.07 15.89
N ALA A 15 -50.15 29.27 15.60
CA ALA A 15 -50.90 30.54 15.48
C ALA A 15 -50.06 31.63 14.76
N LEU A 16 -50.68 32.73 14.31
CA LEU A 16 -50.07 33.83 13.55
C LEU A 16 -50.51 35.24 14.06
N ARG A 17 -49.70 36.27 13.76
CA ARG A 17 -50.04 37.73 13.79
C ARG A 17 -50.25 38.34 15.19
N ALA A 18 -50.27 39.66 15.39
CA ALA A 18 -50.34 40.80 14.45
C ALA A 18 -49.27 41.90 14.70
N ALA A 19 -49.47 43.13 14.17
CA ALA A 19 -48.44 44.17 14.04
C ALA A 19 -48.90 45.60 14.42
N SER A 20 -47.94 46.46 14.77
CA SER A 20 -47.97 47.94 14.86
C SER A 20 -46.61 48.41 15.42
N SER A 21 -46.11 49.66 15.33
CA SER A 21 -46.11 50.74 14.31
C SER A 21 -44.83 51.60 14.62
N SER A 22 -44.35 52.64 13.92
CA SER A 22 -44.69 53.47 12.73
C SER A 22 -43.33 54.09 12.23
N SER A 23 -43.15 55.11 11.39
CA SER A 23 -44.04 56.13 10.79
C SER A 23 -43.47 56.75 9.48
N LEU A 24 -44.08 57.87 9.07
CA LEU A 24 -43.95 58.69 7.86
C LEU A 24 -42.64 59.49 7.66
N HIS A 25 -42.14 59.53 6.41
CA HIS A 25 -41.98 60.81 5.70
C HIS A 25 -42.07 60.69 4.16
N ALA A 26 -42.26 61.82 3.47
CA ALA A 26 -42.75 61.90 2.08
C ALA A 26 -41.65 62.24 1.02
N PRO A 27 -41.92 62.08 -0.30
CA PRO A 27 -40.87 62.00 -1.33
C PRO A 27 -40.63 63.29 -2.13
N ASN A 28 -39.49 63.35 -2.84
CA ASN A 28 -39.26 64.25 -3.98
C ASN A 28 -38.27 63.61 -5.01
N PRO A 29 -37.91 64.23 -6.16
CA PRO A 29 -38.57 63.89 -7.41
C PRO A 29 -37.70 63.15 -8.45
N ARG A 30 -38.36 62.77 -9.56
CA ARG A 30 -37.84 62.01 -10.70
C ARG A 30 -36.59 62.63 -11.33
N SER A 31 -35.50 61.87 -11.43
CA SER A 31 -34.40 62.12 -12.37
C SER A 31 -34.29 60.99 -13.42
N ARG A 32 -34.73 61.33 -14.64
CA ARG A 32 -34.25 60.83 -15.96
C ARG A 32 -33.63 59.41 -15.99
N ARG A 33 -34.42 58.39 -16.34
CA ARG A 33 -33.90 57.07 -16.78
C ARG A 33 -32.87 57.27 -17.90
N GLN A 34 -31.60 56.94 -17.66
CA GLN A 34 -30.66 56.68 -18.74
C GLN A 34 -30.89 55.25 -19.26
N ARG A 35 -30.83 55.07 -20.58
CA ARG A 35 -30.95 53.75 -21.22
C ARG A 35 -29.57 53.09 -21.21
N ALA A 36 -29.38 52.07 -20.38
CA ALA A 36 -28.16 51.26 -20.39
C ALA A 36 -27.96 50.59 -21.76
N THR A 37 -26.70 50.45 -22.19
CA THR A 37 -26.33 49.79 -23.45
C THR A 37 -26.26 48.26 -23.28
N PRO A 38 -26.33 47.47 -24.37
CA PRO A 38 -26.43 46.00 -24.30
C PRO A 38 -25.15 45.24 -23.86
N GLU A 39 -24.11 45.92 -23.37
CA GLU A 39 -22.73 45.39 -23.30
C GLU A 39 -22.32 44.84 -21.91
N GLN A 40 -23.28 44.61 -21.00
CA GLN A 40 -23.00 44.18 -19.62
C GLN A 40 -23.69 42.86 -19.21
N HIS A 41 -23.96 41.96 -20.17
CA HIS A 41 -24.64 40.68 -19.89
C HIS A 41 -23.80 39.42 -20.18
N ASP A 42 -22.47 39.53 -20.32
CA ASP A 42 -21.60 38.41 -20.72
C ASP A 42 -20.31 38.29 -19.88
N GLN A 43 -20.41 38.48 -18.56
CA GLN A 43 -19.28 38.37 -17.62
C GLN A 43 -19.56 37.57 -16.33
N HIS A 44 -20.64 36.77 -16.25
CA HIS A 44 -20.99 36.07 -15.01
C HIS A 44 -21.27 34.55 -15.11
N VAL A 45 -21.03 33.91 -16.26
CA VAL A 45 -21.29 32.45 -16.42
C VAL A 45 -20.14 31.67 -17.07
N ASP A 46 -18.88 32.02 -16.76
CA ASP A 46 -17.72 31.21 -17.23
C ASP A 46 -16.52 31.16 -16.26
N SER A 47 -16.72 31.48 -14.97
CA SER A 47 -15.68 31.40 -13.94
C SER A 47 -15.50 30.00 -13.35
N LYS A 48 -16.52 29.12 -13.45
CA LYS A 48 -16.56 27.82 -12.77
C LYS A 48 -15.85 26.67 -13.51
N TRP A 49 -15.62 26.81 -14.82
CA TRP A 49 -15.06 25.73 -15.66
C TRP A 49 -13.79 26.11 -16.44
N ARG A 50 -13.18 27.29 -16.17
CA ARG A 50 -11.81 27.56 -16.59
C ARG A 50 -10.84 26.61 -15.91
N ARG A 51 -10.59 25.47 -16.57
CA ARG A 51 -9.48 24.57 -16.24
C ARG A 51 -8.21 25.39 -16.23
N GLN A 52 -7.61 25.55 -15.05
CA GLN A 52 -6.30 26.17 -14.93
C GLN A 52 -5.34 25.50 -15.92
N PRO A 53 -4.52 26.25 -16.67
CA PRO A 53 -3.50 25.66 -17.54
C PRO A 53 -2.68 24.67 -16.71
N ARG A 54 -2.55 23.43 -17.20
CA ARG A 54 -1.65 22.46 -16.56
C ARG A 54 -0.25 23.06 -16.64
N GLY A 55 0.26 23.53 -15.50
CA GLY A 55 1.62 24.05 -15.40
C GLY A 55 2.63 23.02 -15.94
N PRO A 56 3.83 23.48 -16.36
CA PRO A 56 4.83 22.62 -16.98
C PRO A 56 5.03 21.36 -16.12
N PRO A 57 5.02 20.16 -16.73
CA PRO A 57 4.95 18.91 -15.98
C PRO A 57 6.11 18.85 -14.98
N ARG A 58 5.78 18.69 -13.68
CA ARG A 58 6.78 18.60 -12.60
C ARG A 58 7.88 17.63 -13.04
N ARG A 59 9.15 18.06 -12.96
CA ARG A 59 10.31 17.27 -13.46
C ARG A 59 10.31 15.83 -12.94
N ASP A 60 9.87 15.64 -11.70
CA ASP A 60 9.61 14.35 -11.06
C ASP A 60 8.65 13.42 -11.84
N GLU A 61 7.50 13.92 -12.31
CA GLU A 61 6.59 13.14 -13.16
C GLU A 61 7.24 12.77 -14.51
N GLY A 62 8.17 13.60 -15.00
CA GLY A 62 9.05 13.24 -16.11
C GLY A 62 10.00 12.08 -15.77
N ALA A 63 10.72 12.17 -14.64
CA ALA A 63 11.65 11.14 -14.18
C ALA A 63 10.97 9.80 -13.88
N LYS A 64 9.81 9.82 -13.21
CA LYS A 64 8.94 8.68 -12.92
C LYS A 64 8.43 7.97 -14.18
N ARG A 65 8.09 8.72 -15.25
CA ARG A 65 7.76 8.13 -16.56
C ARG A 65 8.99 7.60 -17.29
N ARG A 66 10.11 8.32 -17.26
CA ARG A 66 11.38 7.86 -17.84
C ARG A 66 11.81 6.54 -17.20
N LEU A 67 11.87 6.46 -15.87
CA LEU A 67 12.24 5.24 -15.15
C LEU A 67 11.34 4.03 -15.50
N ARG A 68 10.02 4.23 -15.64
CA ARG A 68 9.11 3.18 -16.15
C ARG A 68 9.48 2.74 -17.57
N SER A 69 9.78 3.68 -18.46
CA SER A 69 10.17 3.38 -19.86
C SER A 69 11.49 2.60 -19.92
N LEU A 70 12.50 2.99 -19.15
CA LEU A 70 13.80 2.29 -19.10
C LEU A 70 13.61 0.84 -18.61
N ILE A 71 12.85 0.65 -17.52
CA ILE A 71 12.50 -0.68 -16.96
C ILE A 71 11.70 -1.53 -17.97
N GLN A 72 10.85 -0.93 -18.79
CA GLN A 72 10.07 -1.61 -19.83
C GLN A 72 10.90 -2.04 -21.04
N ARG A 73 12.01 -1.34 -21.32
CA ARG A 73 12.96 -1.65 -22.40
C ARG A 73 14.15 -2.51 -21.95
N GLU A 74 14.18 -2.87 -20.67
CA GLU A 74 15.28 -3.59 -20.02
C GLU A 74 16.62 -2.82 -20.01
N GLU A 75 16.55 -1.49 -20.18
CA GLU A 75 17.66 -0.51 -20.06
C GLU A 75 18.03 -0.32 -18.57
N ILE A 76 18.56 -1.39 -17.94
CA ILE A 76 18.80 -1.48 -16.48
C ILE A 76 19.82 -0.44 -15.99
N ASP A 77 20.92 -0.25 -16.71
CA ASP A 77 22.00 0.65 -16.29
C ASP A 77 21.62 2.14 -16.42
N ASP A 78 20.88 2.51 -17.45
CA ASP A 78 20.23 3.83 -17.55
C ASP A 78 19.20 4.03 -16.43
N ALA A 79 18.46 2.99 -16.05
CA ALA A 79 17.50 3.05 -14.95
C ALA A 79 18.21 3.26 -13.59
N LEU A 80 19.36 2.61 -13.38
CA LEU A 80 20.23 2.82 -12.21
C LEU A 80 20.84 4.23 -12.20
N ALA A 81 21.46 4.66 -13.29
CA ALA A 81 22.03 6.01 -13.40
C ALA A 81 20.97 7.11 -13.17
N LEU A 82 19.73 6.89 -13.63
CA LEU A 82 18.61 7.77 -13.34
C LEU A 82 18.27 7.79 -11.84
N VAL A 83 18.25 6.63 -11.15
CA VAL A 83 18.04 6.54 -9.69
C VAL A 83 19.17 7.22 -8.91
N ASP A 84 20.42 6.95 -9.25
CA ASP A 84 21.59 7.55 -8.59
C ASP A 84 21.61 9.09 -8.78
N SER A 85 21.19 9.59 -9.94
CA SER A 85 21.02 11.04 -10.19
C SER A 85 19.84 11.67 -9.42
N MET A 86 18.79 10.90 -9.14
CA MET A 86 17.67 11.36 -8.31
C MET A 86 18.05 11.42 -6.83
N ALA A 87 18.78 10.42 -6.32
CA ALA A 87 19.26 10.34 -4.94
C ALA A 87 20.33 11.41 -4.61
N SER A 88 21.31 11.60 -5.50
CA SER A 88 22.46 12.50 -5.24
C SER A 88 22.08 14.00 -5.20
N GLY A 89 20.99 14.39 -5.87
CA GLY A 89 20.58 15.79 -5.94
C GLY A 89 19.79 16.22 -4.71
N GLY A 90 20.45 16.57 -3.62
CA GLY A 90 19.96 16.73 -2.23
C GLY A 90 18.82 17.72 -1.90
N SER A 91 17.88 18.01 -2.80
CA SER A 91 16.53 18.37 -2.38
C SER A 91 15.74 17.08 -2.12
N GLY A 92 14.94 17.05 -1.04
CA GLY A 92 14.25 15.84 -0.56
C GLY A 92 13.25 15.26 -1.56
N LYS A 93 13.73 14.38 -2.45
CA LYS A 93 12.94 13.69 -3.47
C LYS A 93 12.52 12.32 -2.96
N CYS A 94 11.22 12.08 -2.89
CA CYS A 94 10.69 10.72 -2.73
C CYS A 94 10.94 9.96 -4.04
N LEU A 95 11.86 8.99 -4.01
CA LEU A 95 12.05 8.07 -5.14
C LEU A 95 10.74 7.32 -5.42
N PRO A 96 10.33 7.14 -6.70
CA PRO A 96 9.04 6.57 -7.02
C PRO A 96 9.02 5.06 -6.69
N VAL A 97 8.52 4.74 -5.50
CA VAL A 97 8.58 3.40 -4.87
C VAL A 97 8.13 2.28 -5.80
N VAL A 98 7.02 2.45 -6.53
CA VAL A 98 6.48 1.39 -7.41
C VAL A 98 7.45 1.04 -8.56
N PRO A 99 7.93 1.99 -9.40
CA PRO A 99 9.05 1.75 -10.31
C PRO A 99 10.29 1.16 -9.64
N CYS A 100 10.69 1.64 -8.47
CA CYS A 100 11.88 1.14 -7.77
C CYS A 100 11.72 -0.32 -7.32
N ASN A 101 10.54 -0.73 -6.83
CA ASN A 101 10.23 -2.12 -6.51
C ASN A 101 10.32 -3.04 -7.75
N ILE A 102 9.91 -2.54 -8.93
CA ILE A 102 10.04 -3.30 -10.20
C ILE A 102 11.52 -3.41 -10.61
N LEU A 103 12.29 -2.33 -10.50
CA LEU A 103 13.74 -2.34 -10.77
C LEU A 103 14.49 -3.29 -9.82
N ILE A 104 14.24 -3.21 -8.51
CA ILE A 104 14.75 -4.16 -7.50
C ILE A 104 14.40 -5.61 -7.89
N LYS A 105 13.13 -5.88 -8.25
CA LYS A 105 12.71 -7.23 -8.69
C LYS A 105 13.48 -7.71 -9.93
N ARG A 106 13.75 -6.82 -10.90
CA ARG A 106 14.56 -7.13 -12.09
C ARG A 106 16.02 -7.39 -11.73
N LEU A 107 16.67 -6.50 -10.98
CA LEU A 107 18.05 -6.65 -10.52
C LEU A 107 18.28 -7.97 -9.76
N CYS A 108 17.40 -8.28 -8.81
CA CYS A 108 17.39 -9.57 -8.09
C CYS A 108 17.08 -10.78 -8.99
N SER A 109 16.43 -10.60 -10.14
CA SER A 109 16.18 -11.68 -11.11
C SER A 109 17.39 -11.99 -11.99
N VAL A 110 18.23 -10.98 -12.29
CA VAL A 110 19.48 -11.09 -13.07
C VAL A 110 20.74 -11.23 -12.20
N GLY A 111 20.59 -11.46 -10.90
CA GLY A 111 21.71 -11.67 -9.96
C GLY A 111 22.43 -10.41 -9.49
N ARG A 112 22.06 -9.21 -9.96
CA ARG A 112 22.64 -7.91 -9.58
C ARG A 112 22.13 -7.43 -8.21
N VAL A 113 22.34 -8.25 -7.17
CA VAL A 113 21.80 -7.99 -5.82
C VAL A 113 22.41 -6.74 -5.19
N ALA A 114 23.72 -6.48 -5.38
CA ALA A 114 24.36 -5.27 -4.89
C ALA A 114 23.70 -3.98 -5.42
N ASP A 115 23.29 -3.97 -6.69
CA ASP A 115 22.56 -2.84 -7.27
C ASP A 115 21.13 -2.74 -6.71
N ALA A 116 20.48 -3.87 -6.43
CA ALA A 116 19.19 -3.89 -5.76
C ALA A 116 19.30 -3.33 -4.32
N GLU A 117 20.38 -3.64 -3.60
CA GLU A 117 20.73 -3.07 -2.29
C GLU A 117 20.94 -1.56 -2.38
N ARG A 118 21.61 -1.04 -3.43
CA ARG A 118 21.75 0.41 -3.67
C ARG A 118 20.40 1.09 -3.88
N VAL A 119 19.53 0.54 -4.75
CA VAL A 119 18.18 1.10 -4.99
C VAL A 119 17.30 1.00 -3.74
N PHE A 120 17.44 -0.06 -2.95
CA PHE A 120 16.75 -0.22 -1.67
C PHE A 120 17.19 0.82 -0.64
N ALA A 121 18.50 1.01 -0.45
CA ALA A 121 19.05 2.01 0.47
C ALA A 121 18.63 3.43 0.06
N ALA A 122 18.62 3.74 -1.25
CA ALA A 122 18.20 5.03 -1.77
C ALA A 122 16.71 5.35 -1.51
N LEU A 123 15.84 4.34 -1.39
CA LEU A 123 14.43 4.54 -0.98
C LEU A 123 14.31 4.98 0.49
N GLY A 124 15.23 4.57 1.35
CA GLY A 124 15.27 4.93 2.77
C GLY A 124 13.91 4.74 3.47
N SER A 125 13.41 5.80 4.13
CA SER A 125 12.10 5.82 4.80
C SER A 125 10.89 5.70 3.86
N SER A 126 11.07 5.77 2.54
CA SER A 126 10.01 5.51 1.55
C SER A 126 9.91 4.03 1.16
N ALA A 127 10.76 3.16 1.69
CA ALA A 127 10.66 1.71 1.49
C ALA A 127 9.39 1.15 2.17
N THR A 128 8.61 0.36 1.43
CA THR A 128 7.33 -0.22 1.87
C THR A 128 7.48 -1.71 2.18
N VAL A 129 6.52 -2.33 2.87
CA VAL A 129 6.49 -3.81 3.04
C VAL A 129 6.63 -4.56 1.71
N VAL A 130 6.09 -4.03 0.60
CA VAL A 130 6.30 -4.59 -0.76
C VAL A 130 7.76 -4.49 -1.21
N THR A 131 8.45 -3.40 -0.89
CA THR A 131 9.89 -3.21 -1.13
C THR A 131 10.71 -4.24 -0.35
N TYR A 132 10.46 -4.39 0.96
CA TYR A 132 11.13 -5.37 1.82
C TYR A 132 10.88 -6.81 1.35
N ASN A 133 9.62 -7.17 1.06
CA ASN A 133 9.25 -8.45 0.44
C ASN A 133 10.06 -8.75 -0.83
N THR A 134 10.27 -7.74 -1.68
CA THR A 134 11.00 -7.92 -2.94
C THR A 134 12.50 -8.15 -2.70
N MET A 135 13.11 -7.43 -1.75
CA MET A 135 14.51 -7.63 -1.35
C MET A 135 14.76 -8.97 -0.66
N VAL A 136 13.91 -9.35 0.31
CA VAL A 136 13.99 -10.65 1.02
C VAL A 136 13.92 -11.82 0.02
N ASN A 137 12.97 -11.78 -0.91
CA ASN A 137 12.89 -12.75 -2.01
C ASN A 137 14.13 -12.73 -2.94
N GLY A 138 14.74 -11.55 -3.14
CA GLY A 138 15.99 -11.40 -3.88
C GLY A 138 17.18 -12.11 -3.21
N TYR A 139 17.42 -11.82 -1.93
CA TYR A 139 18.42 -12.49 -1.12
C TYR A 139 18.20 -14.02 -1.08
N CYS A 140 16.95 -14.46 -0.91
CA CYS A 140 16.57 -15.88 -0.88
C CYS A 140 16.89 -16.62 -2.21
N ARG A 141 16.73 -15.94 -3.35
CA ARG A 141 17.15 -16.46 -4.67
C ARG A 141 18.67 -16.53 -4.79
N ALA A 142 19.38 -15.50 -4.34
CA ALA A 142 20.84 -15.44 -4.33
C ALA A 142 21.52 -16.34 -3.27
N GLY A 143 20.75 -17.00 -2.40
CA GLY A 143 21.29 -17.84 -1.33
C GLY A 143 21.78 -17.08 -0.09
N ARG A 144 21.60 -15.76 -0.05
CA ARG A 144 21.96 -14.89 1.09
C ARG A 144 20.88 -14.95 2.18
N ILE A 145 20.65 -16.14 2.73
CA ILE A 145 19.61 -16.46 3.72
C ILE A 145 19.74 -15.57 4.96
N GLU A 146 20.96 -15.31 5.39
CA GLU A 146 21.28 -14.58 6.61
C GLU A 146 21.04 -13.07 6.44
N ASP A 147 21.18 -12.53 5.22
CA ASP A 147 20.76 -11.17 4.88
C ASP A 147 19.23 -11.03 4.79
N ALA A 148 18.55 -12.05 4.27
CA ALA A 148 17.09 -12.10 4.28
C ALA A 148 16.55 -12.06 5.73
N HIS A 149 17.13 -12.86 6.63
CA HIS A 149 16.75 -12.89 8.05
C HIS A 149 17.06 -11.57 8.78
N ARG A 150 18.23 -10.96 8.51
CA ARG A 150 18.58 -9.62 9.02
C ARG A 150 17.59 -8.56 8.55
N LEU A 151 17.22 -8.58 7.26
CA LEU A 151 16.31 -7.59 6.69
C LEU A 151 14.90 -7.70 7.25
N ILE A 152 14.39 -8.92 7.49
CA ILE A 152 13.13 -9.15 8.23
C ILE A 152 13.24 -8.62 9.66
N SER A 153 14.35 -8.92 10.34
CA SER A 153 14.55 -8.54 11.74
C SER A 153 14.63 -7.02 11.96
N GLY A 154 15.04 -6.26 10.94
CA GLY A 154 15.08 -4.80 10.94
C GLY A 154 13.83 -4.10 10.37
N MET A 155 12.72 -4.82 10.13
CA MET A 155 11.52 -4.20 9.54
C MET A 155 10.82 -3.22 10.51
N PRO A 156 10.64 -1.93 10.13
CA PRO A 156 10.02 -0.91 11.00
C PRO A 156 8.47 -0.95 10.96
N PHE A 157 7.89 -2.14 10.88
CA PHE A 157 6.44 -2.34 10.69
C PHE A 157 5.85 -3.22 11.80
N PRO A 158 4.56 -3.10 12.14
CA PRO A 158 3.89 -4.02 13.06
C PRO A 158 3.83 -5.46 12.49
N PRO A 159 4.01 -6.51 13.31
CA PRO A 159 4.07 -7.93 12.91
C PRO A 159 3.04 -8.36 11.85
N ASP A 160 1.75 -8.10 12.11
CA ASP A 160 0.63 -8.47 11.22
C ASP A 160 0.78 -7.94 9.79
N THR A 161 1.49 -6.83 9.62
CA THR A 161 1.69 -6.16 8.33
C THR A 161 2.65 -6.93 7.42
N PHE A 162 3.60 -7.68 7.99
CA PHE A 162 4.71 -8.29 7.25
C PHE A 162 4.84 -9.81 7.42
N THR A 163 3.84 -10.47 8.00
CA THR A 163 3.60 -11.93 7.97
C THR A 163 4.05 -12.63 6.68
N PHE A 164 3.70 -12.10 5.51
CA PHE A 164 4.04 -12.71 4.21
C PHE A 164 5.54 -12.64 3.84
N THR A 165 6.34 -11.83 4.53
CA THR A 165 7.79 -11.67 4.28
C THR A 165 8.60 -12.88 4.74
N PHE A 166 8.09 -13.69 5.66
CA PHE A 166 8.70 -14.95 6.06
C PHE A 166 8.53 -16.06 5.01
N ASN A 167 7.44 -16.05 4.22
CA ASN A 167 7.13 -17.13 3.27
C ASN A 167 8.23 -17.37 2.20
N PRO A 168 8.87 -16.35 1.59
CA PRO A 168 10.04 -16.55 0.74
C PRO A 168 11.23 -17.22 1.45
N LEU A 169 11.50 -16.87 2.71
CA LEU A 169 12.63 -17.39 3.48
C LEU A 169 12.43 -18.85 3.89
N ILE A 170 11.26 -19.16 4.46
CA ILE A 170 10.84 -20.53 4.81
C ILE A 170 10.91 -21.42 3.56
N ARG A 171 10.34 -20.97 2.43
CA ARG A 171 10.41 -21.70 1.14
C ARG A 171 11.84 -21.90 0.66
N ALA A 172 12.69 -20.88 0.77
CA ALA A 172 14.08 -20.91 0.31
C ALA A 172 14.98 -21.82 1.15
N LEU A 173 14.63 -22.06 2.41
CA LEU A 173 15.25 -23.05 3.29
C LEU A 173 14.75 -24.46 2.97
N CYS A 174 13.42 -24.65 2.91
CA CYS A 174 12.78 -25.92 2.52
C CYS A 174 13.29 -26.50 1.19
N VAL A 175 13.36 -25.67 0.14
CA VAL A 175 13.85 -26.09 -1.20
C VAL A 175 15.34 -26.48 -1.20
N ARG A 176 16.11 -26.04 -0.19
CA ARG A 176 17.52 -26.41 0.03
C ARG A 176 17.69 -27.58 1.03
N GLY A 177 16.60 -28.25 1.41
CA GLY A 177 16.62 -29.33 2.42
C GLY A 177 16.85 -28.85 3.86
N ARG A 178 17.01 -27.54 4.09
CA ARG A 178 17.23 -26.92 5.42
C ARG A 178 15.90 -26.81 6.20
N VAL A 179 15.17 -27.93 6.33
CA VAL A 179 13.85 -27.98 6.98
C VAL A 179 13.89 -27.59 8.47
N PRO A 180 14.89 -28.00 9.28
CA PRO A 180 14.99 -27.53 10.67
C PRO A 180 15.12 -26.00 10.78
N ASP A 181 15.91 -25.38 9.91
CA ASP A 181 16.05 -23.91 9.87
C ASP A 181 14.76 -23.23 9.38
N ALA A 182 14.02 -23.87 8.46
CA ALA A 182 12.73 -23.37 8.01
C ALA A 182 11.66 -23.39 9.13
N LEU A 183 11.74 -24.36 10.04
CA LEU A 183 10.93 -24.41 11.26
C LEU A 183 11.39 -23.34 12.28
N ALA A 184 12.69 -23.15 12.48
CA ALA A 184 13.19 -22.08 13.35
C ALA A 184 12.76 -20.67 12.88
N VAL A 185 12.67 -20.44 11.57
CA VAL A 185 12.13 -19.18 10.99
C VAL A 185 10.60 -19.08 11.15
N PHE A 186 9.89 -20.20 11.17
CA PHE A 186 8.45 -20.24 11.51
C PHE A 186 8.23 -19.97 13.02
N ASP A 187 9.10 -20.48 13.89
CA ASP A 187 9.05 -20.17 15.32
C ASP A 187 9.37 -18.69 15.59
N ASP A 188 10.38 -18.10 14.95
CA ASP A 188 10.67 -16.65 15.03
C ASP A 188 9.48 -15.80 14.55
N MET A 189 8.81 -16.22 13.49
CA MET A 189 7.56 -15.63 13.00
C MET A 189 6.45 -15.67 14.07
N LEU A 190 6.27 -16.80 14.76
CA LEU A 190 5.30 -16.94 15.86
C LEU A 190 5.67 -16.09 17.08
N HIS A 191 6.93 -16.07 17.51
CA HIS A 191 7.39 -15.30 18.68
C HIS A 191 7.26 -13.79 18.47
N ARG A 192 7.32 -13.31 17.22
CA ARG A 192 7.01 -11.91 16.86
C ARG A 192 5.52 -11.59 16.81
N GLY A 193 4.63 -12.58 16.93
CA GLY A 193 3.18 -12.42 16.83
C GLY A 193 2.63 -12.43 15.40
N CYS A 194 3.42 -12.74 14.37
CA CYS A 194 2.92 -12.84 12.99
C CYS A 194 2.05 -14.10 12.83
N SER A 195 0.74 -13.94 12.64
CA SER A 195 -0.18 -15.08 12.44
C SER A 195 0.07 -15.81 11.10
N PRO A 196 0.49 -17.09 11.09
CA PRO A 196 0.88 -17.76 9.85
C PRO A 196 -0.29 -18.02 8.88
N SER A 197 -0.02 -17.83 7.60
CA SER A 197 -1.02 -18.00 6.54
C SER A 197 -1.15 -19.45 6.09
N VAL A 198 -2.27 -19.80 5.43
CA VAL A 198 -2.44 -21.08 4.71
C VAL A 198 -1.25 -21.38 3.77
N VAL A 199 -0.68 -20.35 3.15
CA VAL A 199 0.51 -20.47 2.29
C VAL A 199 1.76 -20.89 3.08
N THR A 200 1.89 -20.42 4.33
CA THR A 200 3.00 -20.74 5.24
C THR A 200 2.97 -22.22 5.63
N TYR A 201 1.84 -22.71 6.15
CA TYR A 201 1.65 -24.14 6.44
C TYR A 201 1.81 -25.01 5.19
N SER A 202 1.25 -24.58 4.05
CA SER A 202 1.38 -25.32 2.78
C SER A 202 2.84 -25.45 2.29
N ILE A 203 3.71 -24.47 2.60
CA ILE A 203 5.16 -24.55 2.29
C ILE A 203 5.85 -25.56 3.20
N LEU A 204 5.54 -25.54 4.50
CA LEU A 204 6.13 -26.46 5.47
C LEU A 204 5.70 -27.92 5.21
N LEU A 205 4.40 -28.16 5.05
CA LEU A 205 3.82 -29.48 4.77
C LEU A 205 4.37 -30.10 3.47
N ASP A 206 4.45 -29.32 2.38
CA ASP A 206 5.02 -29.75 1.10
C ASP A 206 6.51 -30.14 1.23
N ALA A 207 7.24 -29.51 2.16
CA ALA A 207 8.64 -29.80 2.42
C ALA A 207 8.84 -31.00 3.35
N THR A 208 8.12 -31.08 4.47
CA THR A 208 8.23 -32.18 5.44
C THR A 208 7.84 -33.51 4.82
N CYS A 209 6.79 -33.54 3.98
CA CYS A 209 6.38 -34.76 3.27
C CYS A 209 7.42 -35.22 2.24
N LYS A 210 8.16 -34.30 1.60
CA LYS A 210 9.23 -34.63 0.64
C LYS A 210 10.55 -35.03 1.31
N ALA A 211 10.76 -34.62 2.57
CA ALA A 211 11.97 -34.92 3.33
C ALA A 211 11.99 -36.33 3.97
N SER A 212 10.97 -37.17 3.69
CA SER A 212 10.90 -38.64 3.84
C SER A 212 11.33 -39.31 5.17
N GLY A 213 11.67 -38.55 6.21
CA GLY A 213 12.06 -39.08 7.53
C GLY A 213 11.64 -38.22 8.73
N TYR A 214 11.21 -36.96 8.52
CA TYR A 214 10.69 -36.14 9.61
C TYR A 214 9.28 -36.61 9.98
N ARG A 215 9.18 -37.23 11.17
CA ARG A 215 7.99 -37.91 11.73
C ARG A 215 6.65 -37.38 11.25
N GLN A 216 5.71 -38.30 10.98
CA GLN A 216 4.27 -38.04 10.82
C GLN A 216 3.72 -37.06 11.88
N ALA A 217 4.23 -37.17 13.12
CA ALA A 217 3.90 -36.26 14.23
C ALA A 217 4.15 -34.78 13.94
N MET A 218 5.18 -34.39 13.17
CA MET A 218 5.44 -32.98 12.82
C MET A 218 4.40 -32.46 11.82
N VAL A 219 4.01 -33.30 10.86
CA VAL A 219 2.92 -33.01 9.90
C VAL A 219 1.58 -32.89 10.65
N LEU A 220 1.31 -33.80 11.60
CA LEU A 220 0.11 -33.74 12.43
C LEU A 220 0.08 -32.51 13.34
N LEU A 221 1.19 -32.17 14.02
CA LEU A 221 1.29 -30.97 14.85
C LEU A 221 1.02 -29.69 14.05
N LEU A 222 1.62 -29.55 12.85
CA LEU A 222 1.36 -28.41 11.98
C LEU A 222 -0.10 -28.37 11.49
N LEU A 223 -0.72 -29.52 11.20
CA LEU A 223 -2.13 -29.59 10.80
C LEU A 223 -3.08 -29.25 11.96
N ASP A 224 -2.79 -29.70 13.18
CA ASP A 224 -3.62 -29.44 14.36
C ASP A 224 -3.45 -28.00 14.87
N GLU A 225 -2.25 -27.43 14.79
CA GLU A 225 -2.01 -25.99 15.01
C GLU A 225 -2.74 -25.13 13.96
N MET A 226 -2.70 -25.54 12.69
CA MET A 226 -3.39 -24.88 11.59
C MET A 226 -4.93 -24.91 11.79
N ARG A 227 -5.48 -26.06 12.21
CA ARG A 227 -6.89 -26.22 12.60
C ARG A 227 -7.25 -25.35 13.81
N ALA A 228 -6.42 -25.33 14.85
CA ALA A 228 -6.63 -24.49 16.04
C ALA A 228 -6.66 -22.99 15.70
N LYS A 229 -5.95 -22.57 14.66
CA LYS A 229 -5.97 -21.21 14.08
C LYS A 229 -7.05 -20.99 13.01
N GLY A 230 -8.01 -21.92 12.87
CA GLY A 230 -9.15 -21.80 11.95
C GLY A 230 -8.76 -21.81 10.46
N CYS A 231 -7.58 -22.33 10.12
CA CYS A 231 -7.09 -22.41 8.75
C CYS A 231 -7.31 -23.83 8.20
N GLU A 232 -7.90 -23.93 7.00
CA GLU A 232 -8.02 -25.22 6.31
C GLU A 232 -6.79 -25.48 5.41
N PRO A 233 -6.22 -26.69 5.40
CA PRO A 233 -5.09 -27.04 4.54
C PRO A 233 -5.52 -27.00 3.06
N ALA A 234 -4.78 -26.28 2.23
CA ALA A 234 -5.11 -26.11 0.82
C ALA A 234 -5.09 -27.46 0.08
N SER A 235 -6.23 -27.85 -0.49
CA SER A 235 -6.42 -29.11 -1.22
C SER A 235 -5.62 -29.13 -2.53
N ARG A 236 -4.42 -29.71 -2.46
CA ARG A 236 -3.67 -30.15 -3.65
C ARG A 236 -4.14 -31.53 -4.08
N THR A 237 -5.07 -31.53 -5.02
CA THR A 237 -5.26 -32.60 -6.01
C THR A 237 -4.14 -32.57 -7.04
#